data_AF-A0A933U4N8-F1
#
_entry.id   AF-A0A933U4N8-F1
#
_cell.length_a   1.000
_cell.length_b   1.000
_cell.length_c   1.000
_cell.angle_alpha   90.00
_cell.angle_beta   90.00
_cell.angle_gamma   90.00
#
_symmetry.space_group_name_H-M   'P 1'
#
loop_
_entity.id
_entity.type
_entity.pdbx_description
1 polymer ?
#
loop_
_entity_poly.entity_id
_entity_poly.type
_entity_poly.pdbx_seq_one_letter_code
_entity_poly.pdbx_strand_id
1 'polypeptide(L)'
;MSLNSEPAFQKHVGSVPDSSIALVIADAILGPLDRGTDVLLFCRQRLPHVRRLLMSNKASREDLEDAINRCALDGYMEKNRPLRPQDLALLKRLLATLRTAEPVNELSASKAVNDLKHLDAGSRKQANLYKNAIKELLAFVFYPWLVSPRTEVPIRNETKAVDIVLQNAARDGILADLKRRYDSLLVPVETKNSKTLHSSYFSQLEGYLTKPVGKWGILCFRGRIEPKHLQQVKGAHNEGKFLMLLTDSELVGLAKAKISGRQSRDDFSATLDQFIRKRFDESIG
;
A
#
# COMPACT_ATOMS: atom_id res chain seq x y z
N MET A 1 18.22 50.67 26.09
CA MET A 1 16.75 50.69 26.30
C MET A 1 16.12 50.34 24.97
N SER A 2 15.73 49.08 24.77
CA SER A 2 14.37 48.56 25.01
C SER A 2 13.37 49.16 24.01
N LEU A 3 12.46 48.46 23.34
CA LEU A 3 11.98 47.08 23.24
C LEU A 3 10.90 47.16 22.13
N ASN A 4 10.74 46.12 21.29
CA ASN A 4 9.46 45.65 20.69
C ASN A 4 8.68 46.63 19.76
N SER A 5 7.92 46.24 18.74
CA SER A 5 7.32 44.98 18.30
C SER A 5 6.73 45.22 16.90
N GLU A 6 6.90 44.28 15.98
CA GLU A 6 6.02 44.16 14.80
C GLU A 6 4.63 43.64 15.21
N PRO A 7 3.53 44.07 14.56
CA PRO A 7 2.28 43.33 14.59
C PRO A 7 2.01 42.59 13.27
N ALA A 8 1.93 41.27 13.43
CA ALA A 8 0.91 40.35 12.92
C ALA A 8 0.60 40.29 11.41
N PHE A 9 1.28 39.36 10.73
CA PHE A 9 0.70 38.63 9.60
C PHE A 9 -0.42 37.70 10.09
N GLN A 10 -1.64 37.91 9.62
CA GLN A 10 -2.71 36.92 9.68
C GLN A 10 -3.56 37.02 8.40
N LYS A 11 -3.51 35.99 7.53
CA LYS A 11 -4.63 35.05 7.35
C LYS A 11 -4.42 34.03 6.21
N HIS A 12 -4.73 32.79 6.60
CA HIS A 12 -5.28 31.67 5.82
C HIS A 12 -4.37 30.89 4.85
N VAL A 13 -3.62 29.95 5.43
CA VAL A 13 -3.23 28.70 4.76
C VAL A 13 -4.36 27.69 4.95
N GLY A 14 -5.06 27.35 3.86
CA GLY A 14 -6.10 26.31 3.82
C GLY A 14 -5.63 25.07 3.04
N SER A 15 -5.49 23.97 3.78
CA SER A 15 -5.44 22.55 3.38
C SER A 15 -4.43 22.07 2.31
N VAL A 16 -3.39 21.39 2.77
CA VAL A 16 -2.72 20.30 2.03
C VAL A 16 -2.87 19.02 2.86
N PRO A 17 -3.71 18.04 2.47
CA PRO A 17 -3.74 16.74 3.12
C PRO A 17 -2.96 15.73 2.27
N ASP A 18 -1.63 15.76 2.40
CA ASP A 18 -0.77 14.68 1.92
C ASP A 18 -0.13 13.99 3.12
N SER A 19 -0.04 12.67 3.03
CA SER A 19 0.49 11.75 4.03
C SER A 19 1.92 12.11 4.47
N SER A 20 2.00 13.03 5.42
CA SER A 20 3.19 13.52 6.11
C SER A 20 3.55 12.66 7.34
N ILE A 21 2.86 11.54 7.54
CA ILE A 21 2.90 10.75 8.78
C ILE A 21 4.24 10.03 9.01
N ALA A 22 4.84 9.47 7.95
CA ALA A 22 6.17 8.86 8.02
C ALA A 22 7.29 9.93 8.09
N LEU A 23 7.07 11.09 7.46
CA LEU A 23 7.97 12.24 7.55
C LEU A 23 7.94 12.85 8.95
N VAL A 24 6.77 12.98 9.58
CA VAL A 24 6.60 13.64 10.89
C VAL A 24 7.12 12.78 12.05
N ILE A 25 7.00 11.45 11.99
CA ILE A 25 7.64 10.56 12.98
C ILE A 25 9.18 10.58 12.83
N ALA A 26 9.68 10.66 11.59
CA ALA A 26 11.11 10.78 11.32
C ALA A 26 11.68 12.13 11.80
N ASP A 27 10.99 13.24 11.51
CA ASP A 27 11.45 14.60 11.84
C ASP A 27 11.37 14.89 13.36
N ALA A 28 10.32 14.39 14.03
CA ALA A 28 10.07 14.70 15.45
C ALA A 28 10.92 13.88 16.44
N ILE A 29 11.41 12.68 16.04
CA ILE A 29 12.16 11.77 16.94
C ILE A 29 13.62 11.59 16.48
N LEU A 30 13.91 11.65 15.18
CA LEU A 30 15.16 11.12 14.61
C LEU A 30 16.08 12.19 13.99
N GLY A 31 15.70 13.47 14.05
CA GLY A 31 16.36 14.56 13.33
C GLY A 31 16.10 14.48 11.81
N PRO A 32 16.73 15.35 10.99
CA PRO A 32 16.50 15.37 9.56
C PRO A 32 17.04 14.08 8.94
N LEU A 33 16.18 13.09 8.82
CA LEU A 33 16.49 11.87 8.09
C LEU A 33 16.29 12.14 6.61
N ASP A 34 17.37 11.95 5.85
CA ASP A 34 17.28 11.89 4.40
C ASP A 34 16.25 10.83 3.98
N ARG A 35 15.45 11.20 2.99
CA ARG A 35 14.39 10.36 2.42
C ARG A 35 14.99 9.00 2.02
N GLY A 36 14.51 7.92 2.63
CA GLY A 36 14.95 6.55 2.30
C GLY A 36 15.64 5.79 3.44
N THR A 37 15.77 6.38 4.64
CA THR A 37 16.37 5.71 5.79
C THR A 37 15.52 4.52 6.29
N ASP A 38 16.17 3.37 6.50
CA ASP A 38 15.54 2.17 7.05
C ASP A 38 15.33 2.31 8.57
N VAL A 39 14.07 2.44 8.98
CA VAL A 39 13.68 2.65 10.37
C VAL A 39 14.08 1.49 11.28
N LEU A 40 14.07 0.25 10.79
CA LEU A 40 14.48 -0.91 11.58
C LEU A 40 15.99 -0.98 11.75
N LEU A 41 16.76 -0.59 10.72
CA LEU A 41 18.21 -0.45 10.81
C LEU A 41 18.61 0.71 11.74
N PHE A 42 17.92 1.85 11.66
CA PHE A 42 18.15 2.99 12.56
C PHE A 42 17.83 2.62 14.02
N CYS A 43 16.66 2.04 14.28
CA CYS A 43 16.28 1.57 15.61
C CYS A 43 17.24 0.47 16.12
N ARG A 44 17.79 -0.36 15.23
CA ARG A 44 18.84 -1.33 15.58
C ARG A 44 20.13 -0.67 16.06
N GLN A 45 20.53 0.44 15.44
CA GLN A 45 21.78 1.12 15.74
C GLN A 45 21.66 2.07 16.94
N ARG A 46 20.52 2.75 17.10
CA ARG A 46 20.37 3.84 18.08
C ARG A 46 19.33 3.62 19.18
N LEU A 47 18.35 2.74 19.00
CA LEU A 47 17.26 2.49 19.97
C LEU A 47 17.03 0.98 20.16
N PRO A 48 18.06 0.22 20.59
CA PRO A 48 18.05 -1.23 20.58
C PRO A 48 16.95 -1.85 21.47
N HIS A 49 16.50 -1.15 22.52
CA HIS A 49 15.40 -1.61 23.37
C HIS A 49 14.03 -1.45 22.69
N VAL A 50 13.80 -0.35 21.97
CA VAL A 50 12.59 -0.16 21.15
C VAL A 50 12.52 -1.22 20.05
N ARG A 51 13.65 -1.51 19.39
CA ARG A 51 13.72 -2.62 18.43
C ARG A 51 13.38 -3.96 19.09
N ARG A 52 13.93 -4.27 20.26
CA ARG A 52 13.72 -5.56 20.93
C ARG A 52 12.24 -5.78 21.28
N LEU A 53 11.53 -4.74 21.70
CA LEU A 53 10.08 -4.78 21.99
C LEU A 53 9.22 -4.84 20.74
N LEU A 54 9.58 -4.09 19.69
CA LEU A 54 8.91 -4.20 18.38
C LEU A 54 9.07 -5.60 17.78
N MET A 55 10.21 -6.26 18.01
CA MET A 55 10.49 -7.61 17.51
C MET A 55 9.90 -8.72 18.39
N SER A 56 9.51 -8.43 19.65
CA SER A 56 8.93 -9.44 20.56
C SER A 56 7.43 -9.66 20.37
N ASN A 57 6.75 -8.75 19.66
CA ASN A 57 5.34 -8.79 19.31
C ASN A 57 4.35 -8.97 20.49
N LYS A 58 4.82 -8.70 21.72
CA LYS A 58 4.06 -8.84 22.97
C LYS A 58 4.03 -7.54 23.80
N ALA A 59 4.55 -6.44 23.25
CA ALA A 59 4.69 -5.18 23.96
C ALA A 59 3.34 -4.49 24.16
N SER A 60 2.99 -4.20 25.41
CA SER A 60 1.91 -3.28 25.74
C SER A 60 2.31 -1.83 25.40
N ARG A 61 1.35 -0.91 25.52
CA ARG A 61 1.61 0.51 25.29
C ARG A 61 2.57 1.08 26.34
N GLU A 62 2.38 0.69 27.59
CA GLU A 62 3.26 1.07 28.70
C GLU A 62 4.69 0.54 28.49
N ASP A 63 4.86 -0.66 27.94
CA ASP A 63 6.20 -1.24 27.67
C ASP A 63 6.97 -0.47 26.58
N LEU A 64 6.27 0.04 25.56
CA LEU A 64 6.88 0.85 24.51
C LEU A 64 7.24 2.26 25.01
N GLU A 65 6.35 2.89 25.78
CA GLU A 65 6.60 4.20 26.41
C GLU A 65 7.80 4.10 27.38
N ASP A 66 7.84 3.06 28.22
CA ASP A 66 8.94 2.78 29.14
C ASP A 66 10.26 2.46 28.40
N ALA A 67 10.23 1.71 27.30
CA ALA A 67 11.44 1.43 26.54
C ALA A 67 12.00 2.63 25.77
N ILE A 68 11.14 3.54 25.32
CA ILE A 68 11.57 4.83 24.76
C ILE A 68 12.23 5.66 25.87
N ASN A 69 11.63 5.71 27.06
CA ASN A 69 12.18 6.43 28.21
C ASN A 69 13.51 5.84 28.72
N ARG A 70 13.64 4.49 28.73
CA ARG A 70 14.84 3.76 29.16
C ARG A 70 16.00 3.80 28.16
N CYS A 71 15.81 4.26 26.93
CA CYS A 71 16.90 4.45 25.97
C CYS A 71 17.86 5.60 26.35
N ALA A 72 17.83 6.06 27.62
CA ALA A 72 18.62 7.17 28.14
C ALA A 72 18.56 8.36 27.17
N LEU A 73 17.33 8.80 26.91
CA LEU A 73 17.08 10.07 26.25
C LEU A 73 17.64 11.24 27.07
N ASP A 74 18.21 11.06 28.27
CA ASP A 74 18.88 12.14 29.01
C ASP A 74 20.00 12.80 28.18
N GLY A 75 20.77 12.02 27.41
CA GLY A 75 21.80 12.56 26.50
C GLY A 75 21.25 13.20 25.20
N TYR A 76 19.98 12.97 24.86
CA TYR A 76 19.33 13.49 23.64
C TYR A 76 18.29 14.59 23.96
N MET A 77 17.68 14.54 25.14
CA MET A 77 16.74 15.48 25.77
C MET A 77 17.44 16.73 26.27
N GLU A 78 18.71 16.63 26.70
CA GLU A 78 19.52 17.82 27.00
C GLU A 78 19.72 18.70 25.76
N LYS A 79 19.47 18.17 24.55
CA LYS A 79 19.66 18.91 23.31
C LYS A 79 18.43 19.32 22.53
N ASN A 80 17.22 18.83 22.80
CA ASN A 80 15.99 19.46 22.28
C ASN A 80 14.73 18.98 23.02
N ARG A 81 13.83 19.95 23.28
CA ARG A 81 12.61 19.96 24.11
C ARG A 81 11.74 18.67 24.16
N PRO A 82 11.02 18.42 25.28
CA PRO A 82 10.05 17.32 25.39
C PRO A 82 8.92 17.42 24.35
N LEU A 83 8.45 16.25 23.87
CA LEU A 83 7.36 16.12 22.91
C LEU A 83 6.07 16.78 23.45
N ARG A 84 5.44 17.64 22.65
CA ARG A 84 4.24 18.34 23.09
C ARG A 84 3.05 17.37 23.13
N PRO A 85 2.02 17.62 23.95
CA PRO A 85 0.83 16.78 24.02
C PRO A 85 0.14 16.53 22.66
N GLN A 86 0.27 17.48 21.73
CA GLN A 86 -0.25 17.39 20.37
C GLN A 86 0.50 16.35 19.53
N ASP A 87 1.83 16.29 19.67
CA ASP A 87 2.71 15.33 18.98
C ASP A 87 2.45 13.91 19.52
N LEU A 88 2.21 13.78 20.83
CA LEU A 88 1.83 12.52 21.48
C LEU A 88 0.43 12.03 21.05
N ALA A 89 -0.54 12.94 20.93
CA ALA A 89 -1.89 12.59 20.45
C ALA A 89 -1.87 12.14 18.98
N LEU A 90 -1.03 12.79 18.15
CA LEU A 90 -0.77 12.36 16.78
C LEU A 90 -0.14 10.96 16.78
N LEU A 91 0.94 10.73 17.53
CA LEU A 91 1.58 9.42 17.64
C LEU A 91 0.59 8.30 18.03
N LYS A 92 -0.29 8.56 19.01
CA LYS A 92 -1.35 7.62 19.42
C LYS A 92 -2.32 7.31 18.28
N ARG A 93 -2.73 8.32 17.51
CA ARG A 93 -3.60 8.13 16.33
C ARG A 93 -2.90 7.36 15.21
N LEU A 94 -1.60 7.57 15.04
CA LEU A 94 -0.77 6.86 14.06
C LEU A 94 -0.57 5.40 14.43
N LEU A 95 -0.27 5.11 15.69
CA LEU A 95 -0.18 3.74 16.22
C LEU A 95 -1.53 3.00 16.14
N ALA A 96 -2.65 3.70 16.38
CA ALA A 96 -3.99 3.14 16.17
C ALA A 96 -4.27 2.82 14.70
N THR A 97 -3.74 3.62 13.77
CA THR A 97 -3.88 3.38 12.32
C THR A 97 -2.98 2.23 11.85
N LEU A 98 -1.75 2.12 12.37
CA LEU A 98 -0.85 0.99 12.11
C LEU A 98 -1.40 -0.34 12.63
N ARG A 99 -2.12 -0.33 13.77
CA ARG A 99 -2.85 -1.50 14.30
C ARG A 99 -3.95 -2.02 13.37
N THR A 100 -4.46 -1.22 12.42
CA THR A 100 -5.49 -1.67 11.46
C THR A 100 -4.94 -2.37 10.22
N ALA A 101 -3.62 -2.46 10.08
CA ALA A 101 -2.96 -3.08 8.93
C ALA A 101 -2.05 -4.23 9.37
N GLU A 102 -2.53 -5.12 10.23
CA GLU A 102 -1.89 -6.44 10.32
C GLU A 102 -1.88 -7.06 8.91
N PRO A 103 -0.72 -7.60 8.46
CA PRO A 103 -0.70 -8.30 7.19
C PRO A 103 -1.75 -9.41 7.22
N VAL A 104 -2.52 -9.52 6.13
CA VAL A 104 -3.51 -10.59 5.99
C VAL A 104 -2.79 -11.91 6.27
N ASN A 105 -3.31 -12.70 7.20
CA ASN A 105 -2.71 -13.97 7.56
C ASN A 105 -3.21 -15.09 6.63
N GLU A 106 -2.58 -16.26 6.69
CA GLU A 106 -2.92 -17.41 5.86
C GLU A 106 -4.36 -17.90 6.06
N LEU A 107 -4.92 -17.75 7.26
CA LEU A 107 -6.30 -18.14 7.57
C LEU A 107 -7.30 -17.24 6.84
N SER A 108 -7.11 -15.92 6.91
CA SER A 108 -7.91 -14.95 6.17
C SER A 108 -7.78 -15.14 4.66
N ALA A 109 -6.57 -15.35 4.16
CA ALA A 109 -6.35 -15.64 2.74
C ALA A 109 -7.05 -16.93 2.29
N SER A 110 -6.97 -18.00 3.11
CA SER A 110 -7.64 -19.27 2.84
C SER A 110 -9.17 -19.12 2.83
N LYS A 111 -9.72 -18.30 3.74
CA LYS A 111 -11.13 -17.95 3.76
C LYS A 111 -11.52 -17.22 2.47
N ALA A 112 -10.79 -16.19 2.07
CA ALA A 112 -11.05 -15.45 0.84
C ALA A 112 -10.99 -16.34 -0.42
N VAL A 113 -10.04 -17.29 -0.48
CA VAL A 113 -9.98 -18.32 -1.53
C VAL A 113 -11.25 -19.17 -1.56
N ASN A 114 -11.77 -19.57 -0.40
CA ASN A 114 -12.99 -20.36 -0.31
C ASN A 114 -14.23 -19.55 -0.67
N ASP A 115 -14.33 -18.32 -0.17
CA ASP A 115 -15.45 -17.41 -0.48
C ASP A 115 -15.59 -17.24 -2.00
N LEU A 116 -14.50 -16.97 -2.73
CA LEU A 116 -14.53 -16.81 -4.19
C LEU A 116 -15.14 -17.99 -4.97
N LYS A 117 -15.03 -19.23 -4.46
CA LYS A 117 -15.60 -20.43 -5.08
C LYS A 117 -17.13 -20.46 -5.04
N HIS A 118 -17.72 -19.81 -4.03
CA HIS A 118 -19.15 -19.86 -3.74
C HIS A 118 -19.88 -18.57 -4.14
N LEU A 119 -19.16 -17.58 -4.69
CA LEU A 119 -19.76 -16.33 -5.16
C LEU A 119 -20.27 -16.48 -6.59
N ASP A 120 -21.57 -16.27 -6.76
CA ASP A 120 -22.20 -16.17 -8.07
C ASP A 120 -21.87 -14.85 -8.77
N ALA A 121 -21.99 -14.81 -10.10
CA ALA A 121 -21.91 -13.57 -10.88
C ALA A 121 -23.24 -12.80 -10.84
N GLY A 122 -23.20 -11.50 -11.11
CA GLY A 122 -24.37 -10.75 -11.60
C GLY A 122 -25.15 -9.88 -10.59
N SER A 123 -25.05 -10.10 -9.27
CA SER A 123 -25.70 -9.19 -8.30
C SER A 123 -24.72 -8.19 -7.68
N ARG A 124 -25.20 -6.98 -7.32
CA ARG A 124 -24.39 -5.95 -6.64
C ARG A 124 -23.81 -6.45 -5.32
N LYS A 125 -24.59 -7.23 -4.56
CA LYS A 125 -24.14 -7.85 -3.31
C LYS A 125 -22.97 -8.81 -3.56
N GLN A 126 -23.09 -9.67 -4.58
CA GLN A 126 -22.03 -10.60 -4.96
C GLN A 126 -20.80 -9.86 -5.48
N ALA A 127 -20.96 -8.78 -6.23
CA ALA A 127 -19.85 -7.93 -6.67
C ALA A 127 -19.08 -7.30 -5.49
N ASN A 128 -19.78 -6.83 -4.45
CA ASN A 128 -19.13 -6.32 -3.24
C ASN A 128 -18.39 -7.41 -2.46
N LEU A 129 -18.97 -8.61 -2.34
CA LEU A 129 -18.29 -9.75 -1.71
C LEU A 129 -17.03 -10.15 -2.50
N TYR A 130 -17.13 -10.17 -3.83
CA TYR A 130 -15.99 -10.43 -4.72
C TYR A 130 -14.89 -9.37 -4.53
N LYS A 131 -15.24 -8.08 -4.55
CA LYS A 131 -14.30 -6.97 -4.28
C LYS A 131 -13.55 -7.16 -2.96
N ASN A 132 -14.26 -7.52 -1.89
CA ASN A 132 -13.65 -7.75 -0.59
C ASN A 132 -12.69 -8.94 -0.58
N ALA A 133 -13.07 -10.06 -1.19
CA ALA A 133 -12.20 -11.23 -1.29
C ALA A 133 -10.94 -10.93 -2.14
N ILE A 134 -11.10 -10.23 -3.27
CA ILE A 134 -9.97 -9.80 -4.10
C ILE A 134 -9.05 -8.87 -3.32
N LYS A 135 -9.58 -7.90 -2.57
CA LYS A 135 -8.78 -7.02 -1.70
C LYS A 135 -7.93 -7.79 -0.70
N GLU A 136 -8.53 -8.76 0.00
CA GLU A 136 -7.81 -9.60 0.97
C GLU A 136 -6.71 -10.43 0.31
N LEU A 137 -6.99 -11.04 -0.85
CA LEU A 137 -5.99 -11.81 -1.59
C LEU A 137 -4.87 -10.93 -2.15
N LEU A 138 -5.17 -9.74 -2.67
CA LEU A 138 -4.15 -8.79 -3.13
C LEU A 138 -3.23 -8.39 -1.98
N ALA A 139 -3.82 -8.03 -0.83
CA ALA A 139 -3.08 -7.67 0.36
C ALA A 139 -2.21 -8.82 0.88
N PHE A 140 -2.69 -10.07 0.77
CA PHE A 140 -1.91 -11.25 1.14
C PHE A 140 -0.79 -11.53 0.14
N VAL A 141 -1.09 -11.64 -1.15
CA VAL A 141 -0.17 -12.05 -2.21
C VAL A 141 0.97 -11.04 -2.37
N PHE A 142 0.63 -9.76 -2.49
CA PHE A 142 1.61 -8.72 -2.79
C PHE A 142 2.32 -8.16 -1.55
N TYR A 143 1.98 -8.59 -0.33
CA TYR A 143 2.74 -8.18 0.85
C TYR A 143 4.16 -8.78 0.82
N PRO A 144 5.23 -8.00 1.08
CA PRO A 144 5.23 -6.62 1.60
C PRO A 144 5.37 -5.51 0.53
N TRP A 145 5.31 -5.83 -0.75
CA TRP A 145 5.60 -4.90 -1.86
C TRP A 145 4.44 -3.96 -2.18
N LEU A 146 3.20 -4.44 -2.15
CA LEU A 146 1.99 -3.61 -2.21
C LEU A 146 1.25 -3.69 -0.88
N VAL A 147 0.98 -2.53 -0.28
CA VAL A 147 0.49 -2.42 1.11
C VAL A 147 -0.71 -1.48 1.22
N SER A 148 -1.30 -1.46 2.42
CA SER A 148 -2.36 -0.52 2.81
C SER A 148 -3.54 -0.47 1.82
N PRO A 149 -4.19 -1.61 1.52
CA PRO A 149 -5.35 -1.65 0.63
C PRO A 149 -6.47 -0.75 1.17
N ARG A 150 -6.97 0.16 0.34
CA ARG A 150 -8.12 1.02 0.63
C ARG A 150 -9.21 0.76 -0.39
N THR A 151 -10.48 0.80 0.02
CA THR A 151 -11.62 0.65 -0.88
C THR A 151 -12.37 1.95 -1.07
N GLU A 152 -13.05 2.08 -2.20
CA GLU A 152 -13.99 3.19 -2.47
C GLU A 152 -13.32 4.56 -2.32
N VAL A 153 -12.10 4.67 -2.85
CA VAL A 153 -11.31 5.90 -2.76
C VAL A 153 -11.86 6.90 -3.79
N PRO A 154 -12.36 8.08 -3.36
CA PRO A 154 -12.82 9.10 -4.29
C PRO A 154 -11.64 9.64 -5.08
N ILE A 155 -11.78 9.71 -6.41
CA ILE A 155 -10.82 10.46 -7.23
C ILE A 155 -11.43 11.82 -7.53
N ARG A 156 -10.85 12.84 -6.90
CA ARG A 156 -10.89 14.26 -7.30
C ARG A 156 -12.25 14.77 -7.82
N ASN A 157 -13.19 15.06 -6.92
CA ASN A 157 -14.49 15.71 -7.22
C ASN A 157 -15.38 15.02 -8.27
N GLU A 158 -15.06 13.79 -8.67
CA GLU A 158 -15.89 12.98 -9.56
C GLU A 158 -16.73 11.97 -8.77
N THR A 159 -17.89 11.59 -9.31
CA THR A 159 -18.79 10.55 -8.75
C THR A 159 -18.23 9.13 -8.83
N LYS A 160 -17.04 8.94 -9.39
CA LYS A 160 -16.43 7.62 -9.64
C LYS A 160 -15.34 7.34 -8.60
N ALA A 161 -15.52 6.26 -7.86
CA ALA A 161 -14.56 5.76 -6.88
C ALA A 161 -13.83 4.54 -7.45
N VAL A 162 -12.53 4.45 -7.17
CA VAL A 162 -11.76 3.22 -7.47
C VAL A 162 -12.19 2.14 -6.49
N ASP A 163 -12.39 0.92 -6.98
CA ASP A 163 -12.76 -0.21 -6.15
C ASP A 163 -11.75 -0.44 -5.02
N ILE A 164 -10.46 -0.56 -5.38
CA ILE A 164 -9.35 -0.77 -4.44
C ILE A 164 -8.14 0.08 -4.86
N VAL A 165 -7.41 0.65 -3.91
CA VAL A 165 -6.11 1.29 -4.13
C VAL A 165 -5.08 0.65 -3.21
N LEU A 166 -3.94 0.25 -3.78
CA LEU A 166 -2.77 -0.24 -3.05
C LEU A 166 -1.66 0.81 -3.08
N GLN A 167 -0.81 0.82 -2.06
CA GLN A 167 0.42 1.62 -2.05
C GLN A 167 1.61 0.76 -2.46
N ASN A 168 2.41 1.23 -3.43
CA ASN A 168 3.62 0.54 -3.84
C ASN A 168 4.81 0.88 -2.91
N ALA A 169 5.12 -0.03 -2.01
CA ALA A 169 6.22 0.04 -1.04
C ALA A 169 7.48 -0.73 -1.49
N ALA A 170 7.48 -1.33 -2.68
CA ALA A 170 8.61 -2.09 -3.20
C ALA A 170 9.89 -1.23 -3.28
N ARG A 171 11.02 -1.85 -2.91
CA ARG A 171 12.37 -1.25 -2.97
C ARG A 171 13.24 -1.88 -4.06
N ASP A 172 12.95 -3.13 -4.39
CA ASP A 172 13.63 -3.98 -5.36
C ASP A 172 12.61 -4.77 -6.21
N GLY A 173 13.12 -5.56 -7.16
CA GLY A 173 12.32 -6.38 -8.07
C GLY A 173 11.50 -5.59 -9.08
N ILE A 174 10.70 -6.30 -9.88
CA ILE A 174 9.90 -5.71 -10.95
C ILE A 174 8.90 -4.66 -10.44
N LEU A 175 8.38 -4.83 -9.21
CA LEU A 175 7.45 -3.86 -8.62
C LEU A 175 8.10 -2.51 -8.32
N ALA A 176 9.38 -2.49 -7.94
CA ALA A 176 10.15 -1.26 -7.79
C ALA A 176 10.52 -0.66 -9.16
N ASP A 177 10.78 -1.49 -10.16
CA ASP A 177 11.00 -1.03 -11.54
C ASP A 177 9.75 -0.34 -12.10
N LEU A 178 8.58 -0.96 -11.93
CA LEU A 178 7.29 -0.38 -12.32
C LEU A 178 6.99 0.92 -11.56
N LYS A 179 7.29 0.96 -10.26
CA LYS A 179 7.16 2.19 -9.45
C LYS A 179 7.91 3.36 -10.06
N ARG A 180 9.17 3.15 -10.46
CA ARG A 180 10.02 4.20 -11.05
C ARG A 180 9.61 4.52 -12.48
N ARG A 181 9.28 3.51 -13.29
CA ARG A 181 8.94 3.68 -14.71
C ARG A 181 7.60 4.39 -14.93
N TYR A 182 6.62 4.14 -14.06
CA TYR A 182 5.25 4.63 -14.21
C TYR A 182 4.85 5.66 -13.14
N ASP A 183 5.78 6.14 -12.32
CA ASP A 183 5.52 7.04 -11.18
C ASP A 183 4.42 6.50 -10.24
N SER A 184 4.33 5.17 -10.10
CA SER A 184 3.21 4.48 -9.48
C SER A 184 3.41 4.25 -7.99
N LEU A 185 3.28 5.32 -7.21
CA LEU A 185 3.19 5.26 -5.76
C LEU A 185 1.87 4.62 -5.30
N LEU A 186 0.81 4.83 -6.08
CA LEU A 186 -0.49 4.21 -5.90
C LEU A 186 -0.80 3.29 -7.08
N VAL A 187 -1.45 2.18 -6.78
CA VAL A 187 -1.87 1.19 -7.78
C VAL A 187 -3.39 1.05 -7.67
N PRO A 188 -4.17 1.74 -8.52
CA PRO A 188 -5.60 1.54 -8.59
C PRO A 188 -5.91 0.14 -9.13
N VAL A 189 -6.90 -0.49 -8.54
CA VAL A 189 -7.38 -1.80 -8.92
C VAL A 189 -8.88 -1.73 -9.15
N GLU A 190 -9.29 -2.08 -10.35
CA GLU A 190 -10.70 -2.22 -10.72
C GLU A 190 -11.10 -3.69 -10.67
N THR A 191 -12.24 -4.01 -10.06
CA THR A 191 -12.70 -5.40 -9.87
C THR A 191 -13.97 -5.70 -10.66
N LYS A 192 -14.02 -6.83 -11.35
CA LYS A 192 -15.22 -7.26 -12.11
C LYS A 192 -15.57 -8.71 -11.79
N ASN A 193 -16.69 -8.88 -11.08
CA ASN A 193 -17.32 -10.19 -10.87
C ASN A 193 -18.08 -10.66 -12.13
N SER A 194 -17.37 -10.78 -13.26
CA SER A 194 -17.90 -11.15 -14.57
C SER A 194 -16.87 -11.97 -15.33
N LYS A 195 -17.33 -12.98 -16.09
CA LYS A 195 -16.50 -13.78 -17.00
C LYS A 195 -16.12 -13.04 -18.28
N THR A 196 -16.86 -11.98 -18.61
CA THR A 196 -16.67 -11.16 -19.79
C THR A 196 -16.16 -9.79 -19.38
N LEU A 197 -15.07 -9.34 -19.99
CA LEU A 197 -14.58 -7.98 -19.87
C LEU A 197 -15.06 -7.13 -21.04
N HIS A 198 -15.62 -5.97 -20.71
CA HIS A 198 -15.99 -4.94 -21.67
C HIS A 198 -14.90 -3.87 -21.75
N SER A 199 -14.73 -3.29 -22.95
CA SER A 199 -13.78 -2.21 -23.21
C SER A 199 -13.91 -1.03 -22.24
N SER A 200 -15.14 -0.76 -21.78
CA SER A 200 -15.42 0.32 -20.83
C SER A 200 -14.67 0.16 -19.50
N TYR A 201 -14.33 -1.06 -19.09
CA TYR A 201 -13.56 -1.28 -17.86
C TYR A 201 -12.09 -0.91 -18.00
N PHE A 202 -11.52 -1.04 -19.20
CA PHE A 202 -10.17 -0.59 -19.51
C PHE A 202 -10.14 0.93 -19.48
N SER A 203 -11.05 1.58 -20.21
CA SER A 203 -11.17 3.04 -20.21
C SER A 203 -11.43 3.60 -18.81
N GLN A 204 -12.20 2.90 -17.97
CA GLN A 204 -12.43 3.28 -16.57
C GLN A 204 -11.13 3.24 -15.77
N LEU A 205 -10.37 2.13 -15.85
CA LEU A 205 -9.10 2.01 -15.15
C LEU A 205 -8.08 3.05 -15.63
N GLU A 206 -7.98 3.25 -16.95
CA GLU A 206 -7.11 4.26 -17.54
C GLU A 206 -7.44 5.68 -17.10
N GLY A 207 -8.72 5.99 -16.88
CA GLY A 207 -9.16 7.28 -16.35
C GLY A 207 -8.59 7.58 -14.96
N TYR A 208 -8.27 6.54 -14.17
CA TYR A 208 -7.64 6.71 -12.86
C TYR A 208 -6.13 6.94 -12.95
N LEU A 209 -5.50 6.57 -14.08
CA LEU A 209 -4.06 6.63 -14.29
C LEU A 209 -3.61 8.04 -14.65
N THR A 210 -3.47 8.85 -13.61
CA THR A 210 -3.12 10.27 -13.68
C THR A 210 -1.76 10.52 -13.04
N LYS A 211 -1.16 11.69 -13.30
CA LYS A 211 0.15 12.06 -12.71
C LYS A 211 0.22 11.92 -11.17
N PRO A 212 -0.80 12.29 -10.38
CA PRO A 212 -0.76 12.11 -8.92
C PRO A 212 -0.87 10.65 -8.44
N VAL A 213 -1.48 9.76 -9.24
CA VAL A 213 -1.69 8.35 -8.90
C VAL A 213 -0.55 7.48 -9.43
N GLY A 214 -0.11 7.77 -10.65
CA GLY A 214 0.81 6.97 -11.44
C GLY A 214 0.13 6.38 -12.67
N LYS A 215 0.92 5.70 -13.50
CA LYS A 215 0.52 5.16 -14.81
C LYS A 215 0.45 3.64 -14.85
N TRP A 216 0.31 2.98 -13.69
CA TRP A 216 0.12 1.53 -13.57
C TRP A 216 -1.16 1.23 -12.79
N GLY A 217 -2.01 0.36 -13.32
CA GLY A 217 -3.20 -0.14 -12.65
C GLY A 217 -3.44 -1.63 -12.89
N ILE A 218 -4.32 -2.23 -12.08
CA ILE A 218 -4.67 -3.65 -12.16
C ILE A 218 -6.16 -3.79 -12.49
N LEU A 219 -6.49 -4.61 -13.49
CA LEU A 219 -7.88 -5.01 -13.76
C LEU A 219 -8.05 -6.46 -13.32
N CYS A 220 -8.78 -6.66 -12.23
CA CYS A 220 -9.01 -7.98 -11.66
C CYS A 220 -10.42 -8.50 -11.99
N PHE A 221 -10.53 -9.70 -12.56
CA PHE A 221 -11.79 -10.19 -13.08
C PHE A 221 -11.90 -11.70 -13.10
N ARG A 222 -13.10 -12.23 -13.35
CA ARG A 222 -13.31 -13.67 -13.51
C ARG A 222 -13.11 -14.11 -14.96
N GLY A 223 -12.76 -15.38 -15.15
CA GLY A 223 -12.72 -15.98 -16.48
C GLY A 223 -11.32 -16.04 -17.07
N ARG A 224 -11.18 -15.74 -18.36
CA ARG A 224 -9.94 -15.92 -19.11
C ARG A 224 -9.55 -14.65 -19.85
N ILE A 225 -8.25 -14.44 -19.98
CA ILE A 225 -7.71 -13.38 -20.83
C ILE A 225 -7.84 -13.84 -22.29
N GLU A 226 -8.47 -13.01 -23.11
CA GLU A 226 -8.67 -13.24 -24.54
C GLU A 226 -7.73 -12.31 -25.34
N PRO A 227 -7.39 -12.65 -26.60
CA PRO A 227 -6.52 -11.81 -27.43
C PRO A 227 -6.99 -10.35 -27.55
N LYS A 228 -8.30 -10.11 -27.59
CA LYS A 228 -8.88 -8.75 -27.62
C LYS A 228 -8.53 -7.93 -26.37
N HIS A 229 -8.41 -8.56 -25.21
CA HIS A 229 -8.01 -7.87 -23.96
C HIS A 229 -6.55 -7.46 -24.04
N LEU A 230 -5.68 -8.31 -24.60
CA LEU A 230 -4.26 -7.99 -24.80
C LEU A 230 -4.06 -6.83 -25.78
N GLN A 231 -4.89 -6.75 -26.83
CA GLN A 231 -4.89 -5.59 -27.73
C GLN A 231 -5.19 -4.27 -27.00
N GLN A 232 -6.13 -4.29 -26.05
CA GLN A 232 -6.46 -3.10 -25.25
C GLN A 232 -5.32 -2.73 -24.29
N VAL A 233 -4.71 -3.72 -23.64
CA VAL A 233 -3.55 -3.50 -22.78
C VAL A 233 -2.38 -2.91 -23.59
N LYS A 234 -2.13 -3.41 -24.80
CA LYS A 234 -1.10 -2.88 -25.71
C LYS A 234 -1.40 -1.46 -26.16
N GLY A 235 -2.66 -1.14 -26.45
CA GLY A 235 -3.10 0.23 -26.72
C GLY A 235 -2.74 1.18 -25.58
N ALA A 236 -3.09 0.82 -24.35
CA ALA A 236 -2.73 1.61 -23.17
C ALA A 236 -1.21 1.71 -22.96
N HIS A 237 -0.46 0.64 -23.24
CA HIS A 237 1.01 0.65 -23.20
C HIS A 237 1.61 1.68 -24.14
N ASN A 238 1.11 1.76 -25.37
CA ASN A 238 1.55 2.75 -26.36
C ASN A 238 1.26 4.19 -25.91
N GLU A 239 0.25 4.40 -25.07
CA GLU A 239 -0.04 5.68 -24.40
C GLU A 239 0.79 5.92 -23.13
N GLY A 240 1.74 5.02 -22.83
CA GLY A 240 2.62 5.12 -21.67
C GLY A 240 1.98 4.68 -20.35
N LYS A 241 0.91 3.89 -20.39
CA LYS A 241 0.23 3.31 -19.22
C LYS A 241 0.43 1.79 -19.17
N PHE A 242 0.60 1.22 -17.99
CA PHE A 242 0.62 -0.23 -17.80
C PHE A 242 -0.69 -0.70 -17.17
N LEU A 243 -1.45 -1.51 -17.90
CA LEU A 243 -2.64 -2.19 -17.37
C LEU A 243 -2.30 -3.67 -17.14
N MET A 244 -2.24 -4.08 -15.89
CA MET A 244 -2.02 -5.49 -15.55
C MET A 244 -3.36 -6.22 -15.45
N LEU A 245 -3.58 -7.21 -16.32
CA LEU A 245 -4.69 -8.13 -16.20
C LEU A 245 -4.38 -9.23 -15.18
N LEU A 246 -5.31 -9.48 -14.26
CA LEU A 246 -5.16 -10.50 -13.24
C LEU A 246 -6.49 -11.25 -13.05
N THR A 247 -6.54 -12.53 -13.42
CA THR A 247 -7.76 -13.30 -13.14
C THR A 247 -7.84 -13.68 -11.66
N ASP A 248 -9.06 -13.86 -11.15
CA ASP A 248 -9.27 -14.40 -9.80
C ASP A 248 -8.61 -15.78 -9.61
N SER A 249 -8.67 -16.63 -10.63
CA SER A 249 -8.01 -17.94 -10.63
C SER A 249 -6.49 -17.87 -10.49
N GLU A 250 -5.84 -16.89 -11.11
CA GLU A 250 -4.40 -16.66 -11.00
C GLU A 250 -4.03 -16.11 -9.64
N LEU A 251 -4.80 -15.13 -9.14
CA LEU A 251 -4.60 -14.59 -7.81
C LEU A 251 -4.78 -15.66 -6.72
N VAL A 252 -5.77 -16.54 -6.88
CA VAL A 252 -5.95 -17.74 -6.03
C VAL A 252 -4.75 -18.68 -6.15
N GLY A 253 -4.21 -18.89 -7.35
CA GLY A 253 -3.01 -19.69 -7.57
C GLY A 253 -1.80 -19.15 -6.81
N LEU A 254 -1.54 -17.84 -6.93
CA LEU A 254 -0.48 -17.14 -6.20
C LEU A 254 -0.68 -17.22 -4.68
N ALA A 255 -1.92 -17.03 -4.19
CA ALA A 255 -2.24 -17.14 -2.78
C ALA A 255 -1.97 -18.56 -2.24
N LYS A 256 -2.41 -19.60 -2.97
CA LYS A 256 -2.15 -20.99 -2.58
C LYS A 256 -0.66 -21.34 -2.59
N ALA A 257 0.09 -20.85 -3.58
CA ALA A 257 1.54 -21.03 -3.62
C ALA A 257 2.18 -20.46 -2.36
N LYS A 258 1.81 -19.22 -1.99
CA LYS A 258 2.30 -18.54 -0.77
C LYS A 258 1.89 -19.26 0.52
N ILE A 259 0.64 -19.70 0.64
CA ILE A 259 0.14 -20.46 1.83
C ILE A 259 0.85 -21.79 1.98
N SER A 260 1.09 -22.51 0.89
CA SER A 260 1.59 -23.89 0.96
C SER A 260 3.00 -24.02 1.56
N GLY A 261 3.72 -22.90 1.76
CA GLY A 261 5.05 -22.88 2.36
C GLY A 261 6.11 -23.69 1.60
N ARG A 262 5.78 -24.22 0.42
CA ARG A 262 6.68 -25.04 -0.42
C ARG A 262 7.80 -24.23 -1.06
N GLN A 263 7.75 -22.92 -0.89
CA GLN A 263 8.70 -21.94 -1.40
C GLN A 263 9.18 -21.13 -0.20
N SER A 264 10.49 -20.95 -0.07
CA SER A 264 11.01 -19.95 0.86
C SER A 264 10.44 -18.57 0.49
N ARG A 265 10.53 -17.60 1.40
CA ARG A 265 10.07 -16.23 1.11
C ARG A 265 10.72 -15.68 -0.17
N ASP A 266 11.98 -16.01 -0.40
CA ASP A 266 12.76 -15.56 -1.57
C ASP A 266 12.28 -16.26 -2.85
N ASP A 267 11.92 -17.54 -2.76
CA ASP A 267 11.36 -18.31 -3.89
C ASP A 267 9.98 -17.78 -4.32
N PHE A 268 9.12 -17.41 -3.36
CA PHE A 268 7.83 -16.80 -3.68
C PHE A 268 8.01 -15.42 -4.31
N SER A 269 8.96 -14.62 -3.80
CA SER A 269 9.31 -13.33 -4.39
C SER A 269 9.71 -13.49 -5.86
N ALA A 270 10.60 -14.44 -6.17
CA ALA A 270 11.02 -14.72 -7.54
C ALA A 270 9.85 -15.18 -8.43
N THR A 271 8.97 -16.03 -7.89
CA THR A 271 7.77 -16.50 -8.60
C THR A 271 6.83 -15.35 -8.94
N LEU A 272 6.59 -14.44 -7.98
CA LEU A 272 5.76 -13.26 -8.20
C LEU A 272 6.41 -12.30 -9.21
N ASP A 273 7.71 -12.08 -9.10
CA ASP A 273 8.46 -11.24 -10.05
C ASP A 273 8.35 -11.77 -11.48
N GLN A 274 8.52 -13.09 -11.67
CA GLN A 274 8.38 -13.73 -12.97
C GLN A 274 6.95 -13.60 -13.52
N PHE A 275 5.94 -13.79 -12.66
CA PHE A 275 4.54 -13.61 -13.05
C PHE A 275 4.27 -12.18 -13.56
N ILE A 276 4.73 -11.16 -12.84
CA ILE A 276 4.52 -9.77 -13.23
C ILE A 276 5.32 -9.41 -14.48
N ARG A 277 6.55 -9.91 -14.63
CA ARG A 277 7.36 -9.74 -15.85
C ARG A 277 6.65 -10.30 -17.07
N LYS A 278 6.09 -11.50 -16.97
CA LYS A 278 5.28 -12.09 -18.03
C LYS A 278 4.10 -11.18 -18.42
N ARG A 279 3.37 -10.62 -17.44
CA ARG A 279 2.28 -9.66 -17.70
C ARG A 279 2.75 -8.37 -18.34
N PHE A 280 3.94 -7.93 -17.96
CA PHE A 280 4.56 -6.76 -18.54
C PHE A 280 4.93 -7.00 -20.01
N ASP A 281 5.53 -8.14 -20.33
CA ASP A 281 5.91 -8.50 -21.71
C ASP A 281 4.68 -8.66 -22.60
N GLU A 282 3.61 -9.28 -22.10
CA GLU A 282 2.31 -9.37 -22.79
C GLU A 282 1.69 -8.00 -23.10
N SER A 283 2.05 -6.95 -22.35
CA SER A 283 1.56 -5.59 -22.58
C SER A 283 2.30 -4.86 -23.71
N ILE A 284 3.53 -5.29 -24.02
CA ILE A 284 4.35 -4.72 -25.10
C ILE A 284 3.99 -5.41 -26.43
N GLY A 285 3.76 -6.72 -26.36
CA GLY A 285 3.42 -7.59 -27.49
C GLY A 285 4.63 -8.08 -28.26
#